data_AF-A0A7U9CQ99-F1
#
_entry.id   AF-A0A7U9CQ99-F1
#
_cell.length_a   1.000
_cell.length_b   1.000
_cell.length_c   1.000
_cell.angle_alpha   90.00
_cell.angle_beta   90.00
_cell.angle_gamma   90.00
#
_symmetry.space_group_name_H-M   'P 1'
#
loop_
_entity.id
_entity.type
_entity.pdbx_description
1 polymer ?
#
loop_
_entity_poly.entity_id
_entity_poly.type
_entity_poly.pdbx_seq_one_letter_code
_entity_poly.pdbx_strand_id
1 'polypeptide(L)' 'MDLAIKLKAIRRQEGVTQSEFCELVGISISTYKKYESSMFEMGYGALCKVANHPRFTKYTLWLMTGNAAPDCGQVKPN' A
#
# COMPACT_ATOMS: atom_id res chain seq x y z
N MET A 1 -13.32 3.84 -3.43
CA MET A 1 -12.13 3.29 -4.12
C MET A 1 -11.49 2.31 -3.17
N ASP A 2 -11.51 1.04 -3.53
CA ASP A 2 -11.16 -0.05 -2.64
C ASP A 2 -9.66 -0.02 -2.29
N LEU A 3 -9.34 0.10 -1.00
CA LEU A 3 -7.97 0.13 -0.50
C LEU A 3 -7.19 -1.13 -0.91
N ALA A 4 -7.90 -2.25 -1.05
CA ALA A 4 -7.41 -3.51 -1.58
C ALA A 4 -6.75 -3.35 -2.96
N ILE A 5 -7.43 -2.64 -3.87
CA ILE A 5 -6.94 -2.40 -5.23
C ILE A 5 -5.69 -1.53 -5.18
N LYS A 6 -5.66 -0.52 -4.30
CA LYS A 6 -4.51 0.38 -4.18
C LYS A 6 -3.26 -0.33 -3.67
N LEU A 7 -3.40 -1.16 -2.63
CA LEU A 7 -2.29 -1.98 -2.13
C LEU A 7 -1.75 -2.93 -3.19
N LYS A 8 -2.63 -3.60 -3.91
CA LYS A 8 -2.25 -4.53 -4.97
C LYS A 8 -1.48 -3.82 -6.10
N ALA A 9 -1.88 -2.59 -6.44
CA ALA A 9 -1.18 -1.78 -7.43
C ALA A 9 0.22 -1.39 -6.95
N ILE A 10 0.36 -0.91 -5.70
CA ILE A 10 1.67 -0.60 -5.09
C ILE A 10 2.59 -1.82 -5.13
N ARG A 11 2.07 -2.97 -4.69
CA ARG A 11 2.82 -4.22 -4.63
C ARG A 11 3.31 -4.67 -6.01
N ARG A 12 2.44 -4.62 -7.02
CA ARG A 12 2.76 -4.97 -8.41
C ARG A 12 3.80 -4.03 -9.01
N GLN A 13 3.66 -2.73 -8.79
CA GLN A 13 4.60 -1.73 -9.27
C GLN A 13 6.00 -1.89 -8.67
N GLU A 14 6.07 -2.33 -7.42
CA GLU A 14 7.32 -2.58 -6.70
C GLU A 14 7.92 -3.96 -7.00
N GLY A 15 7.20 -4.80 -7.76
CA GLY A 15 7.66 -6.12 -8.16
C GLY A 15 7.78 -7.12 -7.00
N VAL A 16 7.13 -6.86 -5.86
CA VAL A 16 7.26 -7.70 -4.67
C VAL A 16 6.09 -8.68 -4.54
N THR A 17 6.36 -9.83 -3.94
CA THR A 17 5.35 -10.81 -3.54
C THR A 17 4.55 -10.31 -2.32
N GLN A 18 3.44 -10.99 -1.99
CA GLN A 18 2.68 -10.66 -0.78
C GLN A 18 3.52 -10.84 0.48
N SER A 19 4.34 -11.88 0.54
CA SER A 19 5.21 -12.18 1.69
C SER A 19 6.28 -11.10 1.87
N GLU A 20 6.99 -10.73 0.80
CA GLU A 20 8.00 -9.67 0.84
C GLU A 20 7.39 -8.32 1.23
N PHE A 21 6.21 -7.99 0.69
CA PHE A 21 5.50 -6.78 1.10
C PHE A 21 5.23 -6.80 2.61
N CYS A 22 4.68 -7.91 3.12
CA CYS A 22 4.37 -8.10 4.54
C CYS A 22 5.58 -7.97 5.46
N GLU A 23 6.72 -8.53 5.05
CA GLU A 23 8.01 -8.41 5.76
C GLU A 23 8.49 -6.96 5.80
N LEU A 24 8.42 -6.25 4.67
CA LEU A 24 8.84 -4.85 4.56
C LEU A 24 8.01 -3.92 5.47
N VAL A 25 6.69 -4.08 5.48
CA VAL A 25 5.80 -3.21 6.27
C VAL A 25 5.53 -3.73 7.69
N GLY A 26 5.97 -4.94 8.02
CA GLY A 26 5.73 -5.57 9.32
C GLY A 26 4.24 -5.85 9.58
N ILE A 27 3.53 -6.41 8.59
CA ILE A 27 2.14 -6.87 8.70
C ILE A 27 2.13 -8.38 8.46
N SER A 28 1.29 -9.14 9.18
CA SER A 28 1.18 -10.58 8.92
C SER A 28 0.56 -10.87 7.56
N ILE A 29 1.05 -11.91 6.89
CA ILE A 29 0.52 -12.32 5.57
C ILE A 29 -0.96 -12.69 5.60
N SER A 30 -1.43 -13.27 6.72
CA SER A 30 -2.84 -13.60 6.93
C SER A 30 -3.73 -12.36 6.96
N THR A 31 -3.26 -11.29 7.60
CA THR A 31 -3.96 -10.00 7.66
C THR A 31 -3.91 -9.28 6.31
N TYR A 32 -2.75 -9.26 5.66
CA TYR A 32 -2.61 -8.63 4.35
C TYR A 32 -3.48 -9.28 3.27
N LYS A 33 -3.61 -10.62 3.28
CA LYS A 33 -4.52 -11.33 2.37
C LYS A 33 -5.96 -10.86 2.50
N LYS A 34 -6.43 -10.59 3.73
CA LYS A 34 -7.79 -10.07 3.99
C LYS A 34 -7.96 -8.64 3.48
N TYR A 35 -6.89 -7.84 3.54
CA TYR A 35 -6.88 -6.48 2.97
C TYR A 35 -6.93 -6.51 1.44
N GLU A 36 -6.09 -7.32 0.77
CA GLU A 36 -6.08 -7.41 -0.70
C GLU A 36 -7.35 -8.09 -1.27
N SER A 37 -8.08 -8.87 -0.49
CA SER A 37 -9.32 -9.52 -0.90
C SER A 37 -10.58 -8.70 -0.61
N SER A 38 -10.43 -7.44 -0.16
CA SER A 38 -11.54 -6.56 0.25
C SER A 38 -12.45 -7.16 1.35
N MET A 39 -11.97 -8.18 2.06
CA MET A 39 -12.75 -8.85 3.11
C MET A 39 -12.71 -8.09 4.44
N PHE A 40 -11.74 -7.18 4.60
CA PHE A 40 -11.55 -6.45 5.84
C PHE A 40 -10.94 -5.07 5.57
N GLU A 41 -11.45 -4.04 6.24
CA GLU A 41 -10.89 -2.69 6.14
C GLU A 41 -9.58 -2.58 6.93
N MET A 42 -8.60 -1.90 6.34
CA MET A 42 -7.31 -1.72 6.99
C MET A 42 -7.41 -0.72 8.14
N GLY A 43 -6.96 -1.14 9.31
CA GLY A 43 -6.86 -0.25 10.47
C GLY A 43 -5.76 0.81 10.28
N TYR A 44 -5.91 1.93 10.99
CA TYR A 44 -4.97 3.06 10.97
C TYR A 44 -3.50 2.65 11.17
N GLY A 45 -3.22 1.76 12.12
CA GLY A 45 -1.84 1.31 12.39
C GLY A 45 -1.17 0.60 11.21
N ALA A 46 -1.92 -0.25 10.50
CA ALA A 46 -1.43 -0.92 9.29
C ALA A 46 -1.24 0.08 8.14
N LEU A 47 -2.15 1.04 8.00
CA LEU A 47 -2.06 2.10 7.01
C LEU A 47 -0.82 2.97 7.20
N CYS A 48 -0.54 3.39 8.45
CA CYS A 48 0.66 4.17 8.78
C CYS A 48 1.95 3.40 8.50
N LYS A 49 1.98 2.08 8.72
CA LYS A 49 3.14 1.25 8.37
C LYS A 49 3.45 1.29 6.88
N VAL A 50 2.42 1.19 6.02
CA VAL A 50 2.60 1.29 4.57
C VAL A 50 2.99 2.72 4.17
N ALA A 51 2.27 3.74 4.64
CA ALA A 51 2.45 5.12 4.22
C ALA A 51 3.80 5.73 4.65
N ASN A 52 4.33 5.32 5.81
CA ASN A 52 5.60 5.83 6.34
C ASN A 52 6.80 4.95 5.98
N HIS A 53 6.60 3.84 5.26
CA HIS A 53 7.71 2.99 4.86
C HIS A 53 8.53 3.70 3.77
N PRO A 54 9.87 3.84 3.89
CA PRO A 54 10.70 4.61 2.96
C PRO A 54 10.52 4.25 1.49
N ARG A 55 10.26 2.96 1.21
CA ARG A 55 10.02 2.46 -0.15
C ARG A 55 8.63 2.81 -0.71
N PHE A 56 7.62 2.97 0.15
CA PHE A 56 6.22 3.13 -0.25
C PHE A 56 5.67 4.54 0.00
N THR A 57 6.39 5.41 0.72
CA THR A 57 5.97 6.79 1.02
C THR A 57 5.67 7.65 -0.22
N LYS A 58 6.28 7.32 -1.36
CA LYS A 58 5.97 7.95 -2.66
C LYS A 58 4.55 7.68 -3.17
N TYR A 59 3.83 6.71 -2.60
CA TYR A 59 2.45 6.39 -2.96
C TYR A 59 1.43 6.95 -1.96
N THR A 60 1.87 7.62 -0.89
CA THR A 60 1.01 8.03 0.24
C THR A 60 -0.13 8.94 -0.20
N LEU A 61 0.16 9.98 -1.00
CA LEU A 61 -0.85 10.90 -1.49
C LEU A 61 -1.92 10.16 -2.31
N TRP A 62 -1.48 9.23 -3.16
CA TRP A 62 -2.37 8.43 -4.00
C TRP A 62 -3.18 7.43 -3.18
N LEU A 63 -2.55 6.79 -2.18
CA LEU A 63 -3.21 5.86 -1.26
C LEU A 63 -4.35 6.54 -0.50
N MET A 64 -4.10 7.75 0.00
CA MET A 64 -5.06 8.49 0.85
C MET A 64 -6.11 9.27 0.04
N THR A 65 -5.70 10.00 -0.99
CA THR A 65 -6.57 10.98 -1.68
C THR A 65 -6.95 10.55 -3.09
N GLY A 66 -6.25 9.57 -3.67
CA GLY A 66 -6.40 9.19 -5.08
C GLY A 66 -5.67 10.10 -6.06
N ASN A 67 -5.12 11.23 -5.59
CA ASN A 67 -4.34 12.15 -6.41
C ASN A 67 -2.86 11.75 -6.45
N ALA A 68 -2.16 12.15 -7.51
CA ALA A 68 -0.71 12.08 -7.60
C ALA A 68 -0.15 13.50 -7.78
N ALA A 69 1.02 13.75 -7.20
CA ALA A 69 1.75 15.01 -7.35
C ALA A 69 3.20 14.66 -7.72
N PRO A 70 3.47 14.37 -9.01
CA PRO A 70 4.79 13.94 -9.48
C PRO A 70 5.89 14.94 -9.13
N ASP A 71 5.57 16.24 -9.14
CA ASP A 71 6.49 17.33 -8.79
C ASP A 71 7.01 17.25 -7.34
N CYS A 72 6.26 16.61 -6.46
CA CYS A 72 6.63 16.39 -5.05
C CYS A 72 7.13 14.94 -4.79
N GLY A 73 7.42 14.17 -5.85
CA GLY A 73 7.80 12.76 -5.74
C GLY A 73 6.65 11.83 -5.33
N GLN A 74 5.41 12.30 -5.34
CA GLN A 74 4.21 11.51 -5.04
C GLN A 74 3.63 10.93 -6.33
N VAL A 75 3.87 9.65 -6.57
CA VAL A 75 3.54 8.97 -7.82
C VAL A 75 2.34 8.03 -7.64
N LYS A 76 1.63 7.81 -8.74
CA LYS A 76 0.63 6.74 -8.85
C LYS A 76 1.33 5.48 -9.40
N PRO A 77 1.02 4.27 -8.90
CA PRO A 77 1.46 3.04 -9.54
C PRO A 77 0.89 2.96 -10.97
N ASN A 78 1.73 2.70 -11.97
CA ASN A 78 1.33 2.58 -13.36
C ASN A 78 0.63 1.24 -13.65
#